data_AF-R7T948-F1
#
_entry.id   AF-R7T948-F1
#
_cell.length_a   1.000
_cell.length_b   1.000
_cell.length_c   1.000
_cell.angle_alpha   90.00
_cell.angle_beta   90.00
_cell.angle_gamma   90.00
#
_symmetry.space_group_name_H-M   'P 1'
#
loop_
_entity.id
_entity.type
_entity.pdbx_description
1 polymer ?
#
loop_
_entity_poly.entity_id
_entity_poly.type
_entity_poly.pdbx_seq_one_letter_code
_entity_poly.pdbx_strand_id
1 'polypeptide(L)'
;MAGVVERLRKRNKQTREWTNTGSFISKPNLGWLHPDDQLLPDAGVCYGVRYIGCMEVKESMKSLDFETRTAIAKESISRVCDVAGLKTATKKSKRGTRISSLLGSEPQMVYAGSNVNLTITTENLTIMNIENGDIIGIHQMPCISFASGGDP
;
A
#
# COMPACT_ATOMS: atom_id res chain seq x y z
N MET A 1 32.07 28.97 14.67
CA MET A 1 30.72 29.01 14.06
C MET A 1 30.56 28.09 12.83
N ALA A 2 31.24 26.93 12.76
CA ALA A 2 31.15 26.03 11.59
C ALA A 2 30.16 24.85 11.77
N GLY A 3 29.81 24.49 13.02
CA GLY A 3 28.99 23.29 13.31
C GLY A 3 27.47 23.46 13.18
N VAL A 4 26.97 24.68 12.96
CA VAL A 4 25.52 24.95 12.79
C VAL A 4 25.14 24.91 11.30
N VAL A 5 26.01 25.46 10.44
CA VAL A 5 25.81 25.48 8.98
C VAL A 5 25.86 24.07 8.36
N GLU A 6 26.63 23.16 8.94
CA GLU A 6 26.72 21.77 8.45
C GLU A 6 25.53 20.91 8.87
N ARG A 7 24.93 21.18 10.05
CA ARG A 7 23.68 20.55 10.50
C ARG A 7 22.48 20.99 9.66
N LEU A 8 22.43 22.25 9.24
CA LEU A 8 21.40 22.77 8.32
C LEU A 8 21.53 22.18 6.90
N ARG A 9 22.77 21.95 6.41
CA ARG A 9 23.00 21.27 5.13
C ARG A 9 22.60 19.79 5.14
N LYS A 10 22.83 19.06 6.25
CA LYS A 10 22.41 17.66 6.38
C LYS A 10 20.89 17.49 6.45
N ARG A 11 20.18 18.40 7.14
CA ARG A 11 18.71 18.41 7.20
C ARG A 11 18.07 18.70 5.84
N ASN A 12 18.65 19.63 5.07
CA ASN A 12 18.18 19.94 3.70
C ASN A 12 18.53 18.88 2.64
N LYS A 13 19.54 18.03 2.89
CA LYS A 13 19.90 16.95 1.96
C LYS A 13 18.91 15.79 2.04
N GLN A 14 18.47 15.39 3.24
CA GLN A 14 17.42 14.39 3.42
C GLN A 14 16.08 14.82 2.83
N THR A 15 15.70 16.10 2.96
CA THR A 15 14.48 16.64 2.35
C THR A 15 14.48 16.56 0.82
N ARG A 16 15.64 16.73 0.16
CA ARG A 16 15.73 16.75 -1.31
C ARG A 16 15.66 15.36 -1.95
N GLU A 17 16.10 14.31 -1.25
CA GLU A 17 15.97 12.93 -1.74
C GLU A 17 14.50 12.47 -1.77
N TRP A 18 13.65 12.99 -0.89
CA TRP A 18 12.21 12.73 -0.89
C TRP A 18 11.49 13.33 -2.11
N THR A 19 11.98 14.47 -2.63
CA THR A 19 11.36 15.16 -3.76
C THR A 19 11.75 14.60 -5.13
N ASN A 20 12.87 13.88 -5.23
CA ASN A 20 13.34 13.32 -6.51
C ASN A 20 12.66 12.00 -6.89
N THR A 21 11.89 11.40 -6.00
CA THR A 21 11.11 10.18 -6.24
C THR A 21 9.63 10.46 -6.55
N GLY A 22 9.26 11.73 -6.75
CA GLY A 22 7.89 12.09 -7.11
C GLY A 22 6.92 11.78 -5.98
N SER A 23 7.03 12.51 -4.86
CA SER A 23 5.99 12.52 -3.82
C SER A 23 4.70 13.08 -4.41
N PHE A 24 3.88 12.19 -4.98
CA PHE A 24 2.68 12.47 -5.77
C PHE A 24 1.51 13.02 -4.94
N ILE A 25 1.53 12.84 -3.62
CA ILE A 25 0.42 13.21 -2.76
C ILE A 25 0.67 14.60 -2.17
N SER A 26 0.07 15.61 -2.80
CA SER A 26 -0.07 16.92 -2.17
C SER A 26 -0.95 16.79 -0.94
N LYS A 27 -0.64 17.56 0.11
CA LYS A 27 -1.50 17.63 1.30
C LYS A 27 -2.92 18.01 0.83
N PRO A 28 -3.96 17.24 1.20
CA PRO A 28 -5.33 17.61 0.85
C PRO A 28 -5.67 18.99 1.39
N ASN A 29 -6.59 19.71 0.74
CA ASN A 29 -7.02 21.04 1.21
C ASN A 29 -7.56 21.02 2.65
N LEU A 30 -8.12 19.90 3.09
CA LEU A 30 -8.65 19.67 4.44
C LEU A 30 -7.61 19.07 5.41
N GLY A 31 -6.38 18.83 4.96
CA GLY A 31 -5.35 18.13 5.73
C GLY A 31 -5.49 16.62 5.69
N TRP A 32 -4.63 15.95 6.46
CA TRP A 32 -4.69 14.50 6.66
C TRP A 32 -5.83 14.13 7.60
N LEU A 33 -6.38 12.92 7.46
CA LEU A 33 -7.52 12.46 8.26
C LEU A 33 -7.16 12.31 9.75
N HIS A 34 -5.93 11.94 10.06
CA HIS A 34 -5.42 11.74 11.42
C HIS A 34 -4.22 12.64 11.70
N PRO A 35 -4.08 13.15 12.94
CA PRO A 35 -2.86 13.80 13.39
C PRO A 35 -1.71 12.78 13.51
N ASP A 36 -0.47 13.25 13.35
CA ASP A 36 0.73 12.39 13.39
C ASP A 36 0.88 11.62 14.71
N ASP A 37 0.44 12.20 15.82
CA ASP A 37 0.49 11.57 17.16
C ASP A 37 -0.34 10.27 17.24
N GLN A 38 -1.41 10.17 16.45
CA GLN A 38 -2.24 8.96 16.37
C GLN A 38 -1.61 7.87 15.51
N LEU A 39 -0.64 8.22 14.65
CA LEU A 39 0.07 7.27 13.82
C LEU A 39 1.33 6.73 14.51
N LEU A 40 1.68 7.22 15.71
CA LEU A 40 2.81 6.71 16.47
C LEU A 40 2.66 5.20 16.78
N PRO A 41 3.78 4.47 17.00
CA PRO A 41 3.76 3.03 17.23
C PRO A 41 2.87 2.60 18.41
N ASP A 42 2.78 3.44 19.44
CA ASP A 42 2.05 3.16 20.69
C ASP A 42 0.54 3.48 20.61
N ALA A 43 0.08 4.17 19.55
CA ALA A 43 -1.31 4.54 19.36
C ALA A 43 -1.94 3.76 18.21
N GLY A 44 -1.49 4.03 16.99
CA GLY A 44 -2.02 3.46 15.75
C GLY A 44 -3.46 3.84 15.43
N VAL A 45 -3.77 3.89 14.15
CA VAL A 45 -5.14 4.05 13.66
C VAL A 45 -5.67 2.72 13.19
N CYS A 46 -6.84 2.31 13.68
CA CYS A 46 -7.45 1.02 13.37
C CYS A 46 -8.72 1.18 12.51
N TYR A 47 -8.80 0.42 11.42
CA TYR A 47 -9.96 0.35 10.54
C TYR A 47 -10.49 -1.06 10.45
N GLY A 48 -11.79 -1.24 10.69
CA GLY A 48 -12.49 -2.48 10.38
C GLY A 48 -12.76 -2.56 8.89
N VAL A 49 -12.08 -3.49 8.20
CA VAL A 49 -12.21 -3.68 6.75
C VAL A 49 -12.36 -5.17 6.43
N ARG A 50 -12.75 -5.49 5.20
CA ARG A 50 -12.81 -6.86 4.71
C ARG A 50 -11.58 -7.19 3.89
N TYR A 51 -10.81 -8.20 4.32
CA TYR A 51 -9.64 -8.66 3.58
C TYR A 51 -10.09 -9.53 2.41
N ILE A 52 -9.69 -9.18 1.19
CA ILE A 52 -10.15 -9.88 -0.02
C ILE A 52 -9.15 -10.96 -0.47
N GLY A 53 -7.86 -10.78 -0.17
CA GLY A 53 -6.78 -11.69 -0.58
C GLY A 53 -5.52 -10.92 -0.92
N CYS A 54 -4.47 -11.62 -1.36
CA CYS A 54 -3.27 -11.00 -1.89
C CYS A 54 -2.83 -11.66 -3.20
N MET A 55 -2.07 -10.89 -3.98
CA MET A 55 -1.51 -11.30 -5.26
C MET A 55 0.01 -11.11 -5.22
N GLU A 56 0.74 -12.12 -5.66
CA GLU A 56 2.20 -12.02 -5.77
C GLU A 56 2.58 -11.09 -6.93
N VAL A 57 3.60 -10.26 -6.70
CA VAL A 57 4.23 -9.41 -7.72
C VAL A 57 5.68 -9.86 -7.87
N LYS A 58 6.07 -10.25 -9.08
CA LYS A 58 7.37 -10.88 -9.38
C LYS A 58 8.50 -9.89 -9.59
N GLU A 59 8.19 -8.64 -9.92
CA GLU A 59 9.16 -7.57 -10.07
C GLU A 59 8.99 -6.52 -8.98
N SER A 60 10.10 -5.87 -8.63
CA SER A 60 10.07 -4.80 -7.63
C SER A 60 9.24 -3.62 -8.14
N MET A 61 8.21 -3.24 -7.38
CA MET A 61 7.42 -2.04 -7.68
C MET A 61 8.31 -0.78 -7.82
N LYS A 62 9.46 -0.72 -7.12
CA LYS A 62 10.37 0.43 -7.17
C LYS A 62 11.07 0.58 -8.53
N SER A 63 11.25 -0.49 -9.30
CA SER A 63 11.90 -0.44 -10.63
C SER A 63 10.95 -0.14 -11.78
N LEU A 64 9.64 -0.15 -11.53
CA LEU A 64 8.61 0.07 -12.55
C LEU A 64 8.22 1.54 -12.63
N ASP A 65 7.74 1.99 -13.79
CA ASP A 65 7.14 3.31 -13.96
C ASP A 65 5.74 3.39 -13.32
N PHE A 66 5.24 4.61 -13.11
CA PHE A 66 3.96 4.84 -12.41
C PHE A 66 2.75 4.23 -13.12
N GLU A 67 2.72 4.27 -14.45
CA GLU A 67 1.63 3.71 -15.25
C GLU A 67 1.57 2.19 -15.09
N THR A 68 2.73 1.54 -15.17
CA THR A 68 2.87 0.09 -14.94
C THR A 68 2.47 -0.29 -13.51
N ARG A 69 2.89 0.45 -12.48
CA ARG A 69 2.49 0.18 -11.08
C ARG A 69 0.97 0.26 -10.91
N THR A 70 0.35 1.29 -11.50
CA THR A 70 -1.11 1.49 -11.47
C THR A 70 -1.83 0.36 -12.19
N ALA A 71 -1.34 -0.06 -13.36
CA ALA A 71 -1.90 -1.19 -14.10
C ALA A 71 -1.78 -2.51 -13.33
N ILE A 72 -0.65 -2.77 -12.66
CA ILE A 72 -0.46 -3.95 -11.81
C ILE A 72 -1.44 -3.95 -10.65
N ALA A 73 -1.61 -2.82 -9.96
CA ALA A 73 -2.57 -2.71 -8.86
C ALA A 73 -4.01 -3.01 -9.32
N LYS A 74 -4.44 -2.41 -10.44
CA LYS A 74 -5.77 -2.64 -11.02
C LYS A 74 -5.99 -4.09 -11.42
N GLU A 75 -5.03 -4.70 -12.12
CA GLU A 75 -5.11 -6.11 -12.51
C GLU A 75 -5.11 -7.04 -11.29
N SER A 76 -4.30 -6.75 -10.27
CA SER A 76 -4.25 -7.52 -9.01
C SER A 76 -5.60 -7.50 -8.30
N ILE A 77 -6.20 -6.32 -8.15
CA ILE A 77 -7.53 -6.17 -7.55
C ILE A 77 -8.57 -6.94 -8.37
N SER A 78 -8.55 -6.81 -9.70
CA SER A 78 -9.48 -7.54 -10.57
C SER A 78 -9.38 -9.05 -10.37
N ARG A 79 -8.17 -9.63 -10.37
CA ARG A 79 -7.98 -11.07 -10.21
C ARG A 79 -8.43 -11.60 -8.86
N VAL A 80 -8.07 -10.91 -7.78
CA VAL A 80 -8.46 -11.32 -6.42
C VAL A 80 -9.98 -11.22 -6.28
N CYS A 81 -10.61 -10.15 -6.80
CA CYS A 81 -12.07 -10.00 -6.78
C CYS A 81 -12.79 -11.06 -7.63
N ASP A 82 -12.26 -11.38 -8.82
CA ASP A 82 -12.81 -12.43 -9.69
C ASP A 82 -12.84 -13.79 -8.98
N VAL A 83 -11.74 -14.15 -8.28
CA VAL A 83 -11.65 -15.40 -7.51
C VAL A 83 -12.51 -15.34 -6.24
N ALA A 84 -12.65 -14.17 -5.61
CA ALA A 84 -13.54 -13.96 -4.47
C ALA A 84 -15.03 -13.96 -4.85
N GLY A 85 -15.38 -14.03 -6.14
CA GLY A 85 -16.77 -13.93 -6.62
C GLY A 85 -17.38 -12.54 -6.44
N LEU A 86 -16.56 -11.52 -6.20
CA LEU A 86 -16.99 -10.13 -6.04
C LEU A 86 -17.12 -9.51 -7.43
N LYS A 87 -18.36 -9.20 -7.83
CA LYS A 87 -18.64 -8.54 -9.11
C LYS A 87 -18.14 -7.11 -9.07
N THR A 88 -16.89 -6.86 -9.47
CA THR A 88 -16.41 -5.52 -9.76
C THR A 88 -16.99 -5.08 -11.11
N ALA A 89 -17.47 -3.84 -11.21
CA ALA A 89 -17.95 -3.25 -12.46
C ALA A 89 -16.82 -2.99 -13.49
N THR A 90 -15.62 -3.51 -13.23
CA THR A 90 -14.47 -3.39 -14.11
C THR A 90 -14.66 -4.34 -15.29
N LYS A 91 -15.17 -3.77 -16.38
CA LYS A 91 -15.20 -4.34 -17.72
C LYS A 91 -13.94 -5.18 -17.95
N LYS A 92 -14.09 -6.51 -18.08
CA LYS A 92 -13.01 -7.49 -18.34
C LYS A 92 -11.97 -6.88 -19.29
N SER A 93 -10.93 -6.27 -18.72
CA SER A 93 -9.91 -5.62 -19.53
C SER A 93 -9.14 -6.73 -20.22
N LYS A 94 -8.74 -6.52 -21.48
CA LYS A 94 -7.83 -7.45 -22.14
C LYS A 94 -6.55 -7.46 -21.33
N ARG A 95 -6.34 -8.54 -20.57
CA ARG A 95 -5.14 -8.77 -19.76
C ARG A 95 -3.92 -8.51 -20.63
N GLY A 96 -3.22 -7.40 -20.39
CA GLY A 96 -1.99 -7.11 -21.11
C GLY A 96 -1.00 -8.22 -20.79
N THR A 97 -0.47 -8.90 -21.80
CA THR A 97 0.46 -10.04 -21.64
C THR A 97 1.64 -9.66 -20.73
N ARG A 98 2.11 -8.41 -20.83
CA ARG A 98 3.18 -7.85 -19.99
C ARG A 98 2.79 -7.69 -18.52
N ILE A 99 1.58 -7.24 -18.19
CA ILE A 99 1.16 -7.09 -16.79
C ILE A 99 0.91 -8.46 -16.15
N SER A 100 0.36 -9.40 -16.94
CA SER A 100 0.16 -10.76 -16.46
C SER A 100 1.45 -11.50 -16.12
N SER A 101 2.57 -11.21 -16.80
CA SER A 101 3.86 -11.81 -16.47
C SER A 101 4.50 -11.25 -15.20
N LEU A 102 4.12 -10.03 -14.79
CA LEU A 102 4.61 -9.38 -13.58
C LEU A 102 3.89 -9.85 -12.32
N LEU A 103 2.80 -10.60 -12.48
CA LEU A 103 2.00 -11.14 -11.39
C LEU A 103 2.24 -12.65 -11.22
N GLY A 104 1.94 -13.14 -10.03
CA GLY A 104 1.76 -14.57 -9.74
C GLY A 104 0.75 -15.22 -10.69
N SER A 105 0.75 -16.54 -10.76
CA SER A 105 -0.27 -17.28 -11.52
C SER A 105 -1.64 -17.13 -10.87
N GLU A 106 -1.71 -17.38 -9.56
CA GLU A 106 -2.95 -17.42 -8.78
C GLU A 106 -2.86 -16.53 -7.54
N PRO A 107 -3.97 -15.90 -7.12
CA PRO A 107 -4.02 -15.15 -5.88
C PRO A 107 -4.03 -16.09 -4.66
N GLN A 108 -3.48 -15.62 -3.55
CA GLN A 108 -3.55 -16.32 -2.26
C GLN A 108 -4.83 -15.90 -1.53
N MET A 109 -5.71 -16.88 -1.31
CA MET A 109 -7.07 -16.67 -0.80
C MET A 109 -7.31 -17.28 0.59
N VAL A 110 -6.25 -17.67 1.31
CA VAL A 110 -6.36 -18.39 2.60
C VAL A 110 -7.20 -17.64 3.63
N TYR A 111 -7.05 -16.32 3.72
CA TYR A 111 -7.80 -15.46 4.64
C TYR A 111 -8.87 -14.61 3.94
N ALA A 112 -9.15 -14.88 2.67
CA ALA A 112 -10.07 -14.08 1.87
C ALA A 112 -11.50 -14.09 2.46
N GLY A 113 -12.13 -12.92 2.45
CA GLY A 113 -13.47 -12.70 2.98
C GLY A 113 -13.54 -12.41 4.47
N SER A 114 -12.43 -12.55 5.22
CA SER A 114 -12.38 -12.30 6.66
C SER A 114 -12.55 -10.82 7.00
N ASN A 115 -13.24 -10.53 8.11
CA ASN A 115 -13.28 -9.20 8.69
C ASN A 115 -12.00 -8.97 9.49
N VAL A 116 -11.29 -7.89 9.19
CA VAL A 116 -9.96 -7.61 9.77
C VAL A 116 -9.90 -6.22 10.36
N ASN A 117 -9.14 -6.09 11.44
CA ASN A 117 -8.63 -4.83 11.93
C ASN A 117 -7.33 -4.53 11.21
N LEU A 118 -7.35 -3.46 10.42
CA LEU A 118 -6.19 -2.88 9.77
C LEU A 118 -5.64 -1.76 10.66
N THR A 119 -4.54 -2.04 11.35
CA THR A 119 -3.85 -1.05 12.19
C THR A 119 -2.69 -0.44 11.44
N ILE A 120 -2.67 0.90 11.36
CA ILE A 120 -1.68 1.68 10.63
C ILE A 120 -0.90 2.53 11.64
N THR A 121 0.42 2.32 11.70
CA THR A 121 1.36 3.15 12.46
C THR A 121 2.48 3.64 11.54
N THR A 122 3.36 4.51 12.04
CA THR A 122 4.55 4.97 11.33
C THR A 122 5.58 3.86 11.11
N GLU A 123 5.53 2.79 11.90
CA GLU A 123 6.42 1.63 11.78
C GLU A 123 5.81 0.52 10.95
N ASN A 124 4.54 0.18 11.20
CA ASN A 124 3.93 -1.08 10.76
C ASN A 124 2.50 -0.88 10.26
N LEU A 125 2.12 -1.69 9.27
CA LEU A 125 0.75 -1.97 8.90
C LEU A 125 0.44 -3.41 9.34
N THR A 126 -0.49 -3.55 10.27
CA THR A 126 -0.87 -4.86 10.85
C THR A 126 -2.28 -5.22 10.41
N ILE A 127 -2.44 -6.47 9.98
CA ILE A 127 -3.73 -7.03 9.58
C ILE A 127 -4.06 -8.16 10.56
N MET A 128 -5.09 -7.97 11.37
CA MET A 128 -5.54 -8.93 12.38
C MET A 128 -6.98 -9.34 12.07
N ASN A 129 -7.26 -10.64 12.08
CA ASN A 129 -8.62 -11.14 11.97
C ASN A 129 -9.43 -10.81 13.23
N ILE A 130 -10.60 -10.21 13.05
CA ILE A 130 -11.46 -9.76 14.16
C ILE A 130 -12.10 -10.94 14.89
N GLU A 131 -12.40 -12.03 14.17
CA GLU A 131 -13.18 -13.15 14.72
C GLU A 131 -12.36 -14.01 15.67
N ASN A 132 -11.09 -14.25 15.35
CA ASN A 132 -10.22 -15.14 16.10
C ASN A 132 -8.96 -14.46 16.69
N GLY A 133 -8.67 -13.21 16.32
CA GLY A 133 -7.50 -12.48 16.79
C GLY A 133 -6.19 -12.82 16.08
N ASP A 134 -6.21 -13.67 15.06
CA ASP A 134 -5.00 -14.10 14.36
C ASP A 134 -4.37 -12.96 13.56
N ILE A 135 -3.04 -12.86 13.62
CA ILE A 135 -2.29 -11.93 12.77
C ILE A 135 -2.12 -12.54 11.39
N ILE A 136 -2.81 -11.96 10.41
CA ILE A 136 -2.72 -12.35 8.99
C ILE A 136 -1.41 -11.84 8.39
N GLY A 137 -0.95 -10.65 8.78
CA GLY A 137 0.30 -10.09 8.30
C GLY A 137 0.73 -8.83 9.01
N ILE A 138 2.04 -8.61 9.06
CA ILE A 138 2.67 -7.38 9.55
C ILE A 138 3.62 -6.89 8.47
N HIS A 139 3.34 -5.72 7.91
CA HIS A 139 4.15 -5.08 6.89
C HIS A 139 4.85 -3.86 7.47
N GLN A 140 6.17 -3.86 7.47
CA GLN A 140 6.95 -2.70 7.89
C GLN A 140 6.74 -1.57 6.88
N MET A 141 6.42 -0.36 7.34
CA MET A 141 6.18 0.82 6.51
C MET A 141 7.32 1.10 5.52
N PRO A 142 8.61 0.99 5.88
CA PRO A 142 9.71 1.16 4.92
C PRO A 142 9.73 0.14 3.77
N CYS A 143 9.10 -1.02 3.96
CA CYS A 143 8.99 -2.08 2.96
C CYS A 143 7.79 -1.91 2.03
N ILE A 144 6.80 -1.07 2.39
CA ILE A 144 5.67 -0.77 1.51
C ILE A 144 6.14 0.14 0.38
N SER A 145 6.11 -0.39 -0.84
CA SER A 145 6.68 0.26 -2.02
C SER A 145 5.68 1.04 -2.89
N PHE A 146 4.39 0.72 -2.76
CA PHE A 146 3.33 1.30 -3.57
C PHE A 146 1.98 1.10 -2.88
N ALA A 147 1.11 2.09 -2.95
CA ALA A 147 -0.28 2.01 -2.52
C ALA A 147 -1.13 2.73 -3.57
N SER A 148 -2.29 2.17 -3.89
CA SER A 148 -3.21 2.70 -4.88
C SER A 148 -4.64 2.44 -4.42
N GLY A 149 -5.52 3.41 -4.63
CA GLY A 149 -6.96 3.20 -4.50
C GLY A 149 -7.51 2.44 -5.71
N GLY A 150 -8.69 1.85 -5.55
CA GLY A 150 -9.47 1.41 -6.71
C GLY A 150 -9.98 2.59 -7.54
N ASP A 151 -10.27 2.35 -8.81
CA ASP A 151 -11.11 3.28 -9.57
C ASP A 151 -12.59 3.09 -9.13
N PRO A 152 -13.41 4.16 -9.15
CA PRO A 152 -14.86 4.08 -8.94
C PRO A 152 -15.60 3.17 -9.94
#